data_AF-A0A3B9N8Q6-F1
#
_entry.id   AF-A0A3B9N8Q6-F1
#
_cell.length_a   1.000
_cell.length_b   1.000
_cell.length_c   1.000
_cell.angle_alpha   90.00
_cell.angle_beta   90.00
_cell.angle_gamma   90.00
#
_symmetry.space_group_name_H-M   'P 1'
#
loop_
_entity.id
_entity.type
_entity.pdbx_description
1 polymer ?
#
loop_
_entity_poly.entity_id
_entity_poly.type
_entity_poly.pdbx_seq_one_letter_code
_entity_poly.pdbx_strand_id
1 'polypeptide(L)'
;MDKGIPPTYDTRIFIGNWILTDRSEKFKAYYDVWEIVLKNFLPKTKPILIRSISRKSKAEYIASFTNSVYSAVKFGQDKGYWIICDTKECLPSSKSNKGKYRYTFYPLSQVLKKAKENGGWGFSDRLLRDYAGEDEYIMKIDFSVMQLVKFIEHNY
;
A
#
# COMPACT_ATOMS: atom_id res chain seq x y z
N MET A 1 6.21 -26.55 2.09
CA MET A 1 6.04 -25.09 2.04
C MET A 1 5.80 -24.69 0.60
N ASP A 2 4.68 -24.03 0.30
CA ASP A 2 4.40 -23.50 -1.03
C ASP A 2 5.33 -22.31 -1.30
N LYS A 3 6.36 -22.53 -2.12
CA LYS A 3 7.39 -21.53 -2.42
C LYS A 3 6.84 -20.35 -3.21
N GLY A 4 5.60 -20.39 -3.70
CA GLY A 4 5.03 -19.35 -4.55
C GLY A 4 5.76 -19.18 -5.89
N ILE A 5 5.25 -18.29 -6.72
CA ILE A 5 5.85 -17.96 -8.02
C ILE A 5 6.62 -16.64 -7.86
N PRO A 6 7.93 -16.61 -8.14
CA PRO A 6 8.70 -15.37 -8.13
C PRO A 6 8.14 -14.35 -9.13
N PRO A 7 8.10 -13.05 -8.77
CA PRO A 7 7.73 -12.00 -9.71
C PRO A 7 8.73 -11.90 -10.87
N THR A 8 8.27 -11.42 -12.02
CA THR A 8 9.14 -11.19 -13.20
C THR A 8 10.22 -10.15 -12.90
N TYR A 9 11.27 -10.09 -13.73
CA TYR A 9 12.30 -9.06 -13.61
C TYR A 9 11.72 -7.64 -13.58
N ASP A 10 10.85 -7.31 -14.53
CA ASP A 10 10.23 -5.98 -14.60
C ASP A 10 9.37 -5.67 -13.37
N THR A 11 8.66 -6.66 -12.84
CA THR A 11 7.85 -6.50 -11.62
C THR A 11 8.74 -6.18 -10.41
N ARG A 12 9.90 -6.81 -10.31
CA ARG A 12 10.86 -6.57 -9.21
C ARG A 12 11.44 -5.17 -9.29
N ILE A 13 11.85 -4.74 -10.49
CA ILE A 13 12.36 -3.38 -10.73
C ILE A 13 11.27 -2.36 -10.39
N PHE A 14 10.04 -2.57 -10.85
CA PHE A 14 8.92 -1.69 -10.57
C PHE A 14 8.64 -1.54 -9.06
N ILE A 15 8.60 -2.66 -8.32
CA ILE A 15 8.42 -2.66 -6.86
C ILE A 15 9.59 -1.94 -6.17
N GLY A 16 10.83 -2.25 -6.55
CA GLY A 16 12.01 -1.63 -5.98
C GLY A 16 12.02 -0.11 -6.19
N ASN A 17 11.73 0.33 -7.42
CA ASN A 17 11.66 1.75 -7.72
C ASN A 17 10.53 2.43 -6.94
N TRP A 18 9.36 1.80 -6.79
CA TRP A 18 8.28 2.39 -5.99
C TRP A 18 8.71 2.66 -4.53
N ILE A 19 9.43 1.71 -3.92
CA ILE A 19 9.88 1.82 -2.53
C ILE A 19 10.99 2.85 -2.39
N LEU A 20 11.96 2.83 -3.31
CA LEU A 20 13.19 3.61 -3.20
C LEU A 20 13.10 5.04 -3.76
N THR A 21 12.02 5.38 -4.48
CA THR A 21 11.84 6.73 -5.05
C THR A 21 10.88 7.56 -4.24
N ASP A 22 11.24 8.83 -4.05
CA ASP A 22 10.37 9.80 -3.41
C ASP A 22 9.16 10.14 -4.27
N ARG A 23 8.13 10.71 -3.65
CA ARG A 23 6.91 11.12 -4.35
C ARG A 23 7.18 12.09 -5.49
N SER A 24 8.16 12.99 -5.35
CA SER A 24 8.54 13.97 -6.37
C SER A 24 9.13 13.33 -7.63
N GLU A 25 9.63 12.10 -7.52
CA GLU A 25 10.28 11.37 -8.62
C GLU A 25 9.33 10.36 -9.29
N LYS A 26 8.13 10.15 -8.74
CA LYS A 26 7.14 9.23 -9.28
C LYS A 26 6.35 9.88 -10.42
N PHE A 27 6.62 9.45 -11.64
CA PHE A 27 5.88 9.88 -12.83
C PHE A 27 4.54 9.16 -13.00
N LYS A 28 3.65 9.71 -13.83
CA LYS A 28 2.30 9.19 -14.12
C LYS A 28 2.28 7.68 -14.41
N ALA A 29 3.27 7.17 -15.14
CA ALA A 29 3.38 5.76 -15.50
C ALA A 29 3.41 4.83 -14.27
N TYR A 30 4.03 5.24 -13.16
CA TYR A 30 4.03 4.45 -11.92
C TYR A 30 2.61 4.27 -11.38
N TYR A 31 1.84 5.35 -11.40
CA TYR A 31 0.46 5.36 -10.93
C TYR A 31 -0.47 4.60 -11.86
N ASP A 32 -0.28 4.69 -13.18
CA ASP A 32 -1.06 3.94 -14.17
C ASP A 32 -0.89 2.41 -13.98
N VAL A 33 0.33 1.94 -13.72
CA VAL A 33 0.59 0.51 -13.42
C VAL A 33 -0.10 0.10 -12.12
N TRP A 34 0.03 0.88 -11.04
CA TRP A 34 -0.64 0.56 -9.79
C TRP A 34 -2.16 0.57 -9.91
N GLU A 35 -2.74 1.44 -10.73
CA GLU A 35 -4.18 1.38 -11.03
C GLU A 35 -4.56 0.02 -11.62
N ILE A 36 -3.78 -0.51 -12.56
CA ILE A 36 -4.06 -1.82 -13.18
C ILE A 36 -3.92 -2.95 -12.14
N VAL A 37 -2.87 -2.90 -11.31
CA VAL A 37 -2.64 -3.91 -10.26
C VAL A 37 -3.81 -3.90 -9.27
N LEU A 38 -4.18 -2.72 -8.77
CA LEU A 38 -5.29 -2.56 -7.83
C LEU A 38 -6.61 -3.04 -8.44
N LYS A 39 -6.91 -2.70 -9.71
CA LYS A 39 -8.11 -3.19 -10.41
C LYS A 39 -8.23 -4.71 -10.45
N ASN A 40 -7.10 -5.43 -10.48
CA ASN A 40 -7.09 -6.88 -10.68
C ASN A 40 -6.79 -7.69 -9.41
N PHE A 41 -6.25 -7.06 -8.37
CA PHE A 41 -5.89 -7.71 -7.13
C PHE A 41 -7.08 -7.84 -6.18
N LEU A 42 -7.25 -9.03 -5.61
CA LEU A 42 -8.24 -9.32 -4.58
C LEU A 42 -7.52 -9.65 -3.27
N PRO A 43 -7.51 -8.75 -2.28
CA PRO A 43 -6.85 -9.00 -1.00
C PRO A 43 -7.55 -10.16 -0.26
N LYS A 44 -6.74 -11.05 0.32
CA LYS A 44 -7.22 -12.17 1.14
C LYS A 44 -7.31 -11.82 2.62
N THR A 45 -6.61 -10.77 3.03
CA THR A 45 -6.59 -10.26 4.40
C THR A 45 -7.45 -8.99 4.49
N LYS A 46 -7.83 -8.64 5.71
CA LYS A 46 -8.63 -7.44 6.01
C LYS A 46 -7.98 -6.62 7.15
N PRO A 47 -6.79 -6.03 6.93
CA PRO A 47 -6.10 -5.22 7.94
C PRO A 47 -6.78 -3.85 8.14
N ILE A 48 -6.48 -3.17 9.24
CA ILE A 48 -6.79 -1.74 9.36
C ILE A 48 -5.65 -0.98 8.70
N LEU A 49 -5.95 -0.09 7.76
CA LEU A 49 -4.93 0.67 7.03
C LEU A 49 -4.96 2.12 7.46
N ILE A 50 -3.78 2.65 7.79
CA ILE A 50 -3.56 3.97 8.34
C ILE A 50 -2.60 4.74 7.42
N ARG A 51 -2.91 6.01 7.19
CA ARG A 51 -2.00 6.93 6.52
C ARG A 51 -2.06 8.31 7.15
N SER A 52 -0.89 8.89 7.41
CA SER A 52 -0.79 10.30 7.78
C SER A 52 -0.82 11.22 6.57
N ILE A 53 -1.55 12.32 6.69
CA ILE A 53 -1.65 13.38 5.68
C ILE A 53 -1.51 14.75 6.36
N SER A 54 -0.87 15.69 5.68
CA SER A 54 -0.71 17.06 6.21
C SER A 54 -1.98 17.91 6.10
N ARG A 55 -2.86 17.61 5.14
CA ARG A 55 -4.10 18.36 4.92
C ARG A 55 -5.23 17.48 4.44
N LYS A 56 -6.46 17.81 4.81
CA LYS A 56 -7.67 17.24 4.23
C LYS A 56 -7.81 17.73 2.78
N SER A 57 -8.02 16.82 1.85
CA SER A 57 -8.25 17.10 0.44
C SER A 57 -9.34 16.17 -0.08
N LYS A 58 -10.02 16.53 -1.17
CA LYS A 58 -10.93 15.65 -1.90
C LYS A 58 -10.27 14.97 -3.11
N ALA A 59 -8.96 15.17 -3.29
CA ALA A 59 -8.23 14.62 -4.43
C ALA A 59 -8.12 13.10 -4.34
N GLU A 60 -8.33 12.43 -5.47
CA GLU A 60 -8.03 11.01 -5.62
C GLU A 60 -6.55 10.81 -5.98
N TYR A 61 -5.88 9.88 -5.29
CA TYR A 61 -4.51 9.50 -5.63
C TYR A 61 -4.13 8.16 -5.00
N ILE A 62 -3.14 7.50 -5.59
CA ILE A 62 -2.54 6.28 -5.03
C ILE A 62 -1.44 6.67 -4.04
N ALA A 63 -1.44 5.99 -2.90
CA ALA A 63 -0.48 6.25 -1.84
C ALA A 63 -0.16 4.99 -1.03
N SER A 64 0.92 5.08 -0.25
CA SER A 64 1.30 4.09 0.74
C SER A 64 0.52 4.24 2.04
N PHE A 65 0.16 3.12 2.64
CA PHE A 65 -0.56 2.94 3.89
C PHE A 65 0.17 1.93 4.76
N THR A 66 -0.18 1.88 6.04
CA THR A 66 0.41 0.95 7.01
C THR A 66 -0.64 0.47 8.03
N ASN A 67 -0.50 -0.72 8.59
CA ASN A 67 -1.30 -1.21 9.72
C ASN A 67 -0.56 -0.99 11.06
N SER A 68 0.51 -0.19 11.05
CA SER A 68 1.28 0.19 12.24
C SER A 68 1.08 1.67 12.57
N VAL A 69 0.62 1.94 13.80
CA VAL A 69 0.54 3.31 14.35
C VAL A 69 1.91 3.98 14.35
N TYR A 70 2.95 3.24 14.74
CA TYR A 70 4.33 3.75 14.76
C TYR A 70 4.80 4.20 13.37
N SER A 71 4.53 3.40 12.34
CA SER A 71 4.88 3.75 10.96
C SER A 71 4.03 4.92 10.44
N ALA A 72 2.75 5.01 10.85
CA ALA A 72 1.88 6.12 10.49
C ALA A 72 2.39 7.44 11.08
N VAL A 73 2.81 7.46 12.34
CA VAL A 73 3.44 8.63 12.99
C VAL A 73 4.65 9.09 12.20
N LYS A 74 5.57 8.18 11.86
CA LYS A 74 6.75 8.48 11.02
C LYS A 74 6.40 9.07 9.66
N PHE A 75 5.40 8.54 8.96
CA PHE A 75 4.95 9.07 7.67
C PHE A 75 4.44 10.51 7.75
N GLY A 76 3.88 10.91 8.90
CA GLY A 76 3.27 12.21 9.11
C GLY A 76 4.22 13.30 9.62
N GLN A 77 5.45 12.95 9.99
CA GLN A 77 6.35 13.86 10.71
C GLN A 77 5.64 14.53 11.90
N ASP A 78 4.87 13.73 12.66
CA ASP A 78 4.17 14.11 13.89
C ASP A 78 3.08 15.19 13.78
N LYS A 79 2.65 15.58 12.57
CA LYS A 79 1.62 16.65 12.40
C LYS A 79 0.61 16.32 11.31
N GLY A 80 -0.65 16.68 11.56
CA GLY A 80 -1.73 16.65 10.58
C GLY A 80 -2.87 15.70 10.95
N TYR A 81 -3.32 14.89 9.99
CA TYR A 81 -4.47 14.02 10.14
C TYR A 81 -4.15 12.58 9.77
N TRP A 82 -4.83 11.63 10.40
CA TRP A 82 -4.82 10.25 9.96
C TRP A 82 -6.06 9.92 9.13
N ILE A 83 -5.82 9.18 8.05
CA ILE A 83 -6.83 8.42 7.32
C ILE A 83 -6.76 7.01 7.89
N ILE A 84 -7.79 6.56 8.60
CA ILE A 84 -7.93 5.18 9.07
C ILE A 84 -9.02 4.49 8.25
N CYS A 85 -8.66 3.43 7.54
CA CYS A 85 -9.54 2.62 6.72
C CYS A 85 -9.67 1.23 7.34
N ASP A 86 -10.86 0.92 7.84
CA ASP A 86 -11.21 -0.46 8.20
C ASP A 86 -11.56 -1.24 6.92
N THR A 87 -10.62 -2.06 6.45
CA THR A 87 -10.82 -2.81 5.21
C THR A 87 -11.87 -3.91 5.33
N LYS A 88 -12.31 -4.28 6.55
CA LYS A 88 -13.40 -5.24 6.71
C LYS A 88 -14.74 -4.63 6.32
N GLU A 89 -14.96 -3.39 6.69
CA GLU A 89 -16.17 -2.61 6.41
C GLU A 89 -16.11 -1.95 5.02
N CYS A 90 -14.91 -1.53 4.59
CA CYS A 90 -14.74 -0.82 3.33
C CYS A 90 -14.63 -1.76 2.12
N LEU A 91 -14.19 -3.01 2.28
CA LEU A 91 -13.94 -3.90 1.14
C LEU A 91 -15.03 -4.95 0.96
N PRO A 92 -15.78 -4.95 -0.16
CA PRO A 92 -16.81 -5.93 -0.38
C PRO A 92 -16.18 -7.32 -0.59
N SER A 93 -16.71 -8.32 0.09
CA SER A 93 -16.14 -9.66 0.25
C SER A 93 -16.21 -10.58 -0.98
N SER A 94 -16.72 -10.11 -2.13
CA SER A 94 -17.07 -10.97 -3.25
C SER A 94 -16.18 -10.81 -4.50
N LYS A 95 -15.88 -11.94 -5.17
CA LYS A 95 -15.19 -12.01 -6.47
C LYS A 95 -15.86 -11.18 -7.57
N SER A 96 -17.15 -10.88 -7.42
CA SER A 96 -17.93 -10.02 -8.34
C SER A 96 -17.46 -8.56 -8.38
N ASN A 97 -16.53 -8.15 -7.51
CA ASN A 97 -15.98 -6.79 -7.50
C ASN A 97 -14.60 -6.66 -8.13
N LYS A 98 -14.09 -7.70 -8.79
CA LYS A 98 -12.88 -7.58 -9.63
C LYS A 98 -13.10 -6.46 -10.65
N GLY A 99 -12.17 -5.50 -10.73
CA GLY A 99 -12.28 -4.28 -11.55
C GLY A 99 -12.82 -3.04 -10.80
N LYS A 100 -13.44 -3.20 -9.62
CA LYS A 100 -13.88 -2.07 -8.77
C LYS A 100 -12.75 -1.66 -7.82
N TYR A 101 -11.77 -0.93 -8.36
CA TYR A 101 -10.54 -0.49 -7.68
C TYR A 101 -10.75 0.34 -6.39
N ARG A 102 -11.97 0.88 -6.19
CA ARG A 102 -12.32 1.74 -5.04
C ARG A 102 -12.17 1.06 -3.68
N TYR A 103 -12.03 -0.26 -3.69
CA TYR A 103 -12.02 -1.10 -2.51
C TYR A 103 -10.94 -2.18 -2.61
N THR A 104 -9.69 -1.79 -2.81
CA THR A 104 -8.60 -2.75 -2.84
C THR A 104 -7.30 -2.11 -2.39
N PHE A 105 -6.40 -2.95 -1.89
CA PHE A 105 -5.05 -2.59 -1.53
C PHE A 105 -4.11 -3.70 -1.96
N TYR A 106 -2.84 -3.37 -2.14
CA TYR A 106 -1.80 -4.33 -2.44
C TYR A 106 -0.78 -4.40 -1.28
N PRO A 107 -0.57 -5.56 -0.64
CA PRO A 107 0.34 -5.70 0.51
C PRO A 107 1.79 -5.81 0.04
N LEU A 108 2.43 -4.66 -0.21
CA LEU A 108 3.77 -4.59 -0.80
C LEU A 108 4.83 -5.29 0.07
N SER A 109 4.77 -5.06 1.38
CA SER A 109 5.68 -5.68 2.35
C SER A 109 5.61 -7.21 2.35
N GLN A 110 4.43 -7.79 2.14
CA GLN A 110 4.26 -9.25 2.09
C GLN A 110 5.01 -9.88 0.91
N VAL A 111 5.13 -9.16 -0.22
CA VAL A 111 5.93 -9.63 -1.36
C VAL A 111 7.40 -9.73 -0.97
N LEU A 112 7.95 -8.69 -0.33
CA LEU A 112 9.35 -8.67 0.09
C LEU A 112 9.63 -9.68 1.21
N LYS A 113 8.71 -9.82 2.17
CA LYS A 113 8.81 -10.82 3.23
C LYS A 113 8.86 -12.23 2.64
N LYS A 114 7.92 -12.54 1.74
CA LYS A 114 7.88 -13.85 1.08
C LYS A 114 9.12 -14.08 0.21
N ALA A 115 9.60 -13.05 -0.48
CA ALA A 115 10.85 -13.12 -1.25
C ALA A 115 12.03 -13.48 -0.34
N LYS A 116 12.21 -12.77 0.78
CA LYS A 116 13.28 -13.02 1.75
C LYS A 116 13.25 -14.45 2.30
N GLU A 117 12.07 -14.96 2.64
CA GLU A 117 11.86 -16.34 3.11
C GLU A 117 12.15 -17.40 2.04
N ASN A 118 12.13 -17.02 0.74
CA ASN A 118 12.29 -17.94 -0.39
C ASN A 118 13.58 -17.68 -1.20
N GLY A 119 14.66 -17.24 -0.54
CA GLY A 119 15.97 -17.05 -1.19
C GLY A 119 16.07 -15.77 -2.01
N GLY A 120 15.26 -14.77 -1.68
CA GLY A 120 15.35 -13.39 -2.16
C GLY A 120 14.58 -13.08 -3.46
N TRP A 121 14.21 -14.09 -4.25
CA TRP A 121 13.56 -13.91 -5.56
C TRP A 121 14.27 -12.90 -6.48
N GLY A 122 15.57 -12.73 -6.30
CA GLY A 122 16.42 -11.75 -7.00
C GLY A 122 16.04 -10.28 -6.79
N PHE A 123 15.34 -9.95 -5.71
CA PHE A 123 15.45 -8.62 -5.13
C PHE A 123 16.85 -8.44 -4.53
N SER A 124 17.33 -7.20 -4.41
CA SER A 124 18.62 -6.94 -3.78
C SER A 124 18.56 -7.20 -2.28
N ASP A 125 19.65 -7.70 -1.70
CA ASP A 125 19.74 -7.98 -0.26
C ASP A 125 19.50 -6.73 0.58
N ARG A 126 19.96 -5.56 0.10
CA ARG A 126 19.70 -4.27 0.74
C ARG A 126 18.20 -3.99 0.85
N LEU A 127 17.46 -4.13 -0.26
CA LEU A 127 16.01 -3.88 -0.26
C LEU A 127 15.28 -4.84 0.68
N LEU A 128 15.64 -6.13 0.66
CA LEU A 128 15.01 -7.13 1.54
C LEU A 128 15.36 -6.94 3.01
N ARG A 129 16.59 -6.52 3.32
CA ARG A 129 16.99 -6.24 4.69
C ARG A 129 16.25 -5.03 5.24
N ASP A 130 16.20 -3.95 4.47
CA ASP A 130 15.72 -2.65 4.94
C ASP A 130 14.18 -2.56 4.90
N TYR A 131 13.51 -3.26 3.98
CA TYR A 131 12.06 -3.08 3.74
C TYR A 131 11.18 -4.33 3.91
N ALA A 132 11.73 -5.55 4.03
CA ALA A 132 10.88 -6.74 4.21
C ALA A 132 10.19 -6.81 5.60
N GLY A 133 10.69 -6.04 6.57
CA GLY A 133 10.08 -5.89 7.90
C GLY A 133 9.09 -4.73 8.00
N GLU A 134 9.01 -3.89 6.97
CA GLU A 134 8.07 -2.77 6.93
C GLU A 134 6.65 -3.27 6.74
N ASP A 135 5.67 -2.42 7.05
CA ASP A 135 4.26 -2.73 6.93
C ASP A 135 3.61 -1.80 5.92
N GLU A 136 4.06 -1.88 4.66
CA GLU A 136 3.60 -1.02 3.56
C GLU A 136 2.53 -1.70 2.70
N TYR A 137 1.43 -0.97 2.48
CA TYR A 137 0.34 -1.31 1.58
C TYR A 137 0.12 -0.19 0.57
N ILE A 138 -0.21 -0.53 -0.68
CA ILE A 138 -0.56 0.45 -1.72
C ILE A 138 -2.06 0.50 -1.87
N MET A 139 -2.66 1.68 -1.80
CA MET A 139 -4.11 1.87 -1.92
C MET A 139 -4.42 3.18 -2.65
N LYS A 140 -5.53 3.19 -3.41
CA LYS A 140 -6.08 4.43 -3.98
C LYS A 140 -7.01 5.10 -2.97
N ILE A 141 -6.77 6.37 -2.73
CA ILE A 141 -7.62 7.24 -1.92
C ILE A 141 -8.74 7.76 -2.81
N ASP A 142 -9.99 7.54 -2.39
CA ASP A 142 -11.18 8.08 -3.03
C ASP A 142 -12.13 8.59 -1.93
N PHE A 143 -12.17 9.92 -1.77
CA PHE A 143 -12.94 10.57 -0.71
C PHE A 143 -14.46 10.49 -0.91
N SER A 144 -14.94 10.13 -2.11
CA SER A 144 -16.39 9.97 -2.35
C SER A 144 -16.97 8.73 -1.67
N VAL A 145 -16.12 7.71 -1.48
CA VAL A 145 -16.47 6.41 -0.85
C VAL A 145 -15.82 6.21 0.51
N MET A 146 -14.84 7.04 0.90
CA MET A 146 -14.22 7.05 2.23
C MET A 146 -15.07 7.69 3.33
N GLN A 147 -16.39 7.57 3.27
CA GLN A 147 -17.30 7.96 4.37
C GLN A 147 -17.11 7.07 5.62
N LEU A 148 -16.34 5.99 5.48
CA LEU A 148 -15.94 5.05 6.52
C LEU A 148 -14.58 5.39 7.16
N VAL A 149 -13.93 6.47 6.72
CA VAL A 149 -12.61 6.86 7.23
C VAL A 149 -12.77 7.83 8.40
N LYS A 150 -12.23 7.44 9.56
CA LYS A 150 -12.15 8.34 10.71
C LYS A 150 -10.94 9.25 10.55
N PHE A 151 -11.19 10.55 10.48
CA PHE A 151 -10.13 11.54 10.65
C PHE A 151 -9.88 11.75 12.14
N ILE A 152 -8.67 11.43 12.58
CA ILE A 152 -8.20 11.78 13.90
C ILE A 152 -7.19 12.91 13.71
N GLU A 153 -7.50 14.07 14.30
CA GLU A 153 -6.53 15.15 14.41
C GLU A 153 -5.45 14.69 15.38
N HIS A 154 -4.21 14.80 14.95
CA HIS A 154 -3.08 14.39 15.75
C HIS A 154 -2.19 15.58 16.02
N ASN A 155 -2.33 16.11 17.23
CA ASN A 155 -1.48 17.15 17.80
C ASN A 155 -0.75 16.50 18.98
N TYR A 156 0.53 16.17 18.80
CA TYR A 156 1.43 15.91 19.93
C TYR A 156 2.01 17.23 20.42
#